data_AF-A0A3C2A6J0-F1
#
_entry.id   AF-A0A3C2A6J0-F1
#
_cell.length_a   1.000
_cell.length_b   1.000
_cell.length_c   1.000
_cell.angle_alpha   90.00
_cell.angle_beta   90.00
_cell.angle_gamma   90.00
#
_symmetry.space_group_name_H-M   'P 1'
#
loop_
_entity.id
_entity.type
_entity.pdbx_description
1 polymer ?
#
loop_
_entity_poly.entity_id
_entity_poly.type
_entity_poly.pdbx_seq_one_letter_code
_entity_poly.pdbx_strand_id
1 'polypeptide(L)'
;AMGWQTIKGGYELRNPIGKFGLAPKGITFLQGTHHHQACHVFEGLFDCLAWLTARNQPQADVDCLILNSTALVNQAVTWLNAQAHADIFLWCDNDPTGDKATTFLINQLEITSATQRQIKDMRPHYRGHKDVNDWWLGKARPPSP
;
A
#
# COMPACT_ATOMS: atom_id res chain seq x y z
N ALA A 1 19.74 -8.76 4.94
CA ALA A 1 18.77 -7.65 5.04
C ALA A 1 18.24 -7.36 3.63
N MET A 2 17.02 -6.87 3.49
CA MET A 2 16.45 -6.46 2.20
C MET A 2 16.18 -4.96 2.22
N GLY A 3 16.32 -4.31 1.07
CA GLY A 3 16.08 -2.87 0.93
C GLY A 3 15.42 -2.53 -0.39
N TRP A 4 14.61 -1.47 -0.39
CA TRP A 4 13.92 -0.97 -1.57
C TRP A 4 13.89 0.55 -1.58
N GLN A 5 14.00 1.12 -2.78
CA GLN A 5 14.15 2.56 -2.98
C GLN A 5 12.81 3.28 -2.79
N THR A 6 12.83 4.48 -2.21
CA THR A 6 11.68 5.38 -2.11
C THR A 6 11.66 6.33 -3.31
N ILE A 7 10.50 6.92 -3.62
CA ILE A 7 10.38 7.91 -4.71
C ILE A 7 11.23 9.16 -4.49
N LYS A 8 11.71 9.38 -3.25
CA LYS A 8 12.60 10.49 -2.88
C LYS A 8 14.09 10.11 -2.93
N GLY A 9 14.44 8.92 -3.40
CA GLY A 9 15.81 8.45 -3.52
C GLY A 9 16.42 7.90 -2.22
N GLY A 10 15.63 7.77 -1.15
CA GLY A 10 16.04 7.06 0.06
C GLY A 10 15.80 5.56 -0.06
N TYR A 11 15.98 4.82 1.04
CA TYR A 11 15.71 3.38 1.09
C TYR A 11 14.95 3.01 2.35
N GLU A 12 14.01 2.10 2.20
CA GLU A 12 13.44 1.36 3.33
C GLU A 12 14.14 0.02 3.42
N LEU A 13 14.49 -0.39 4.63
CA LEU A 13 15.22 -1.59 4.93
C LEU A 13 14.42 -2.46 5.89
N ARG A 14 14.45 -3.77 5.65
CA ARG A 14 13.93 -4.74 6.60
C ARG A 14 14.93 -5.85 6.83
N ASN A 15 15.12 -6.18 8.10
CA ASN A 15 15.83 -7.38 8.53
C ASN A 15 15.00 -8.06 9.64
N PRO A 16 15.39 -9.26 10.10
CA PRO A 16 14.67 -9.96 11.17
C PRO A 16 14.57 -9.18 12.49
N ILE A 17 15.45 -8.19 12.70
CA ILE A 17 15.58 -7.40 13.92
C ILE A 17 14.73 -6.12 13.86
N GLY A 18 14.28 -5.69 12.68
CA GLY A 18 13.40 -4.53 12.57
C GLY A 18 13.23 -3.95 11.16
N LYS A 19 12.49 -2.85 11.13
CA LYS A 19 12.31 -1.95 9.98
C LYS A 19 13.15 -0.69 10.20
N PHE A 20 13.95 -0.31 9.21
CA PHE A 20 14.82 0.88 9.25
C PHE A 20 14.64 1.67 7.97
N GLY A 21 14.74 3.01 8.04
CA GLY A 21 14.75 3.86 6.86
C GLY A 21 16.09 4.57 6.72
N LEU A 22 16.72 4.46 5.55
CA LEU A 22 17.79 5.35 5.13
C LEU A 22 17.15 6.57 4.49
N ALA A 23 17.40 7.73 5.09
CA ALA A 23 16.75 8.97 4.69
C ALA A 23 17.01 9.31 3.21
N PRO A 24 16.05 9.93 2.51
CA PRO A 24 14.72 10.31 3.01
C PRO A 24 13.73 9.13 3.07
N LYS A 25 12.98 9.03 4.18
CA LYS A 25 11.80 8.17 4.26
C LYS A 25 10.79 8.59 3.19
N GLY A 26 10.09 7.63 2.63
CA GLY A 26 9.05 7.94 1.66
C GLY A 26 8.33 6.72 1.15
N ILE A 27 7.29 6.97 0.37
CA ILE A 27 6.56 5.94 -0.35
C ILE A 27 7.44 5.32 -1.46
N THR A 28 7.12 4.09 -1.85
CA THR A 28 7.78 3.37 -2.95
C THR A 28 6.78 3.14 -4.06
N PHE A 29 7.21 3.33 -5.30
CA PHE A 29 6.40 3.10 -6.48
C PHE A 29 6.95 1.93 -7.27
N LEU A 30 6.09 0.97 -7.60
CA LEU A 30 6.39 -0.13 -8.51
C LEU A 30 5.48 0.02 -9.73
N GLN A 31 6.09 0.18 -10.89
CA GLN A 31 5.40 0.40 -12.14
C GLN A 31 4.84 -0.95 -12.67
N GLY A 32 3.52 -1.01 -12.91
CA GLY A 32 2.86 -2.20 -13.48
C GLY A 32 3.04 -2.30 -14.99
N THR A 33 2.59 -3.34 -15.68
CA THR A 33 2.69 -3.43 -17.16
C THR A 33 1.66 -2.56 -17.90
N HIS A 34 0.51 -2.30 -17.28
CA HIS A 34 -0.57 -1.46 -17.79
C HIS A 34 -0.66 -0.17 -16.98
N HIS A 35 0.25 0.77 -17.26
CA HIS A 35 0.38 2.02 -16.52
C HIS A 35 -0.89 2.86 -16.52
N HIS A 36 -1.08 3.66 -15.45
CA HIS A 36 -2.08 4.72 -15.34
C HIS A 36 -3.56 4.29 -15.38
N GLN A 37 -3.90 3.00 -15.53
CA GLN A 37 -5.30 2.57 -15.42
C GLN A 37 -5.77 2.57 -13.96
N ALA A 38 -5.04 1.85 -13.10
CA ALA A 38 -5.36 1.71 -11.70
C ALA A 38 -4.08 1.72 -10.85
N CYS A 39 -4.24 2.00 -9.55
CA CYS A 39 -3.16 1.88 -8.58
C CYS A 39 -3.60 1.07 -7.36
N HIS A 40 -2.84 0.03 -7.02
CA HIS A 40 -2.95 -0.67 -5.74
C HIS A 40 -2.05 0.00 -4.70
N VAL A 41 -2.63 0.49 -3.61
CA VAL A 41 -1.91 1.13 -2.51
C VAL A 41 -1.81 0.15 -1.35
N PHE A 42 -0.59 -0.24 -0.97
CA PHE A 42 -0.32 -1.17 0.13
C PHE A 42 0.32 -0.46 1.31
N GLU A 43 -0.04 -0.85 2.53
CA GLU A 43 0.63 -0.31 3.74
C GLU A 43 2.11 -0.71 3.81
N GLY A 44 2.43 -1.95 3.44
CA GLY A 44 3.80 -2.47 3.42
C GLY A 44 4.17 -3.23 2.14
N LEU A 45 5.48 -3.36 1.88
CA LEU A 45 5.99 -4.09 0.72
C LEU A 45 5.61 -5.57 0.75
N PHE A 46 5.59 -6.20 1.93
CA PHE A 46 5.30 -7.63 2.05
C PHE A 46 3.85 -7.94 1.71
N ASP A 47 2.93 -7.01 1.93
CA ASP A 47 1.54 -7.13 1.51
C ASP A 47 1.42 -7.10 -0.02
N CYS A 48 2.16 -6.20 -0.67
CA CYS A 48 2.27 -6.17 -2.13
C CYS A 48 2.87 -7.47 -2.69
N LEU A 49 3.95 -7.97 -2.10
CA LEU A 49 4.58 -9.22 -2.53
C LEU A 49 3.68 -10.44 -2.31
N ALA A 50 2.96 -10.50 -1.18
CA ALA A 50 1.98 -11.55 -0.91
C ALA A 50 0.83 -11.52 -1.93
N TRP A 51 0.33 -10.31 -2.27
CA TRP A 51 -0.69 -10.12 -3.30
C TRP A 51 -0.22 -10.61 -4.69
N LEU A 52 1.00 -10.26 -5.09
CA LEU A 52 1.62 -10.73 -6.34
C LEU A 52 1.78 -12.26 -6.36
N THR A 53 2.27 -12.81 -5.25
CA THR A 53 2.49 -14.26 -5.09
C THR A 53 1.17 -15.01 -5.19
N ALA A 54 0.11 -14.52 -4.53
CA ALA A 54 -1.21 -15.13 -4.55
C ALA A 54 -1.82 -15.20 -5.96
N ARG A 55 -1.42 -14.29 -6.85
CA ARG A 55 -1.87 -14.23 -8.25
C ARG A 55 -0.95 -14.99 -9.22
N ASN A 56 0.13 -15.59 -8.72
CA ASN A 56 1.20 -16.18 -9.53
C ASN A 56 1.74 -15.18 -10.58
N GLN A 57 1.85 -13.90 -10.19
CA GLN A 57 2.31 -12.81 -11.04
C GLN A 57 3.63 -12.26 -10.51
N PRO A 58 4.78 -12.52 -11.17
CA PRO A 58 6.08 -12.01 -10.72
C PRO A 58 6.23 -10.50 -10.91
N GLN A 59 5.37 -9.88 -11.72
CA GLN A 59 5.30 -8.45 -11.96
C GLN A 59 3.84 -8.00 -11.88
N ALA A 60 3.61 -6.81 -11.32
CA ALA A 60 2.28 -6.23 -11.23
C ALA A 60 1.76 -5.88 -12.64
N ASP A 61 0.50 -6.21 -12.90
CA ASP A 61 -0.21 -5.80 -14.12
C ASP A 61 -0.60 -4.32 -14.07
N VAL A 62 -0.87 -3.80 -12.89
CA VAL A 62 -1.15 -2.37 -12.64
C VAL A 62 -0.18 -1.76 -11.63
N ASP A 63 -0.16 -0.44 -11.57
CA ASP A 63 0.74 0.32 -10.71
C ASP A 63 0.54 -0.01 -9.23
N CYS A 64 1.63 -0.10 -8.47
CA CYS A 64 1.58 -0.32 -7.03
C CYS A 64 2.30 0.81 -6.29
N LEU A 65 1.66 1.33 -5.25
CA LEU A 65 2.22 2.32 -4.33
C LEU A 65 2.32 1.72 -2.95
N ILE A 66 3.51 1.71 -2.37
CA ILE A 66 3.78 1.17 -1.05
C ILE A 66 3.98 2.34 -0.10
N LEU A 67 3.15 2.44 0.93
CA LEU A 67 3.22 3.52 1.91
C LEU A 67 4.50 3.45 2.73
N ASN A 68 5.00 2.26 3.03
CA ASN A 68 6.10 1.93 3.96
C ASN A 68 5.81 2.27 5.44
N SER A 69 4.94 3.25 5.68
CA SER A 69 4.35 3.60 6.97
C SER A 69 3.07 4.40 6.74
N THR A 70 2.06 4.20 7.58
CA THR A 70 0.85 5.03 7.61
C THR A 70 1.13 6.51 7.92
N ALA A 71 2.30 6.85 8.46
CA ALA A 71 2.74 8.24 8.61
C ALA A 71 2.96 8.96 7.26
N LEU A 72 3.04 8.22 6.16
CA LEU A 72 3.31 8.74 4.82
C LEU A 72 2.06 8.91 3.95
N VAL A 73 0.85 8.76 4.51
CA VAL A 73 -0.43 8.91 3.77
C VAL A 73 -0.57 10.26 3.08
N ASN A 74 -0.09 11.36 3.69
CA ASN A 74 -0.10 12.69 3.05
C ASN A 74 0.75 12.73 1.77
N GLN A 75 1.92 12.08 1.81
CA GLN A 75 2.79 11.97 0.64
C GLN A 75 2.12 11.13 -0.44
N ALA A 76 1.43 10.05 -0.05
CA ALA A 76 0.67 9.21 -0.98
C ALA A 76 -0.46 9.99 -1.66
N VAL A 77 -1.26 10.77 -0.93
CA VAL A 77 -2.30 11.64 -1.51
C VAL A 77 -1.71 12.60 -2.54
N THR A 78 -0.63 13.30 -2.18
CA THR A 78 0.02 14.27 -3.08
C THR A 78 0.50 13.60 -4.37
N TRP A 79 1.14 12.43 -4.24
CA TRP A 79 1.62 11.68 -5.38
C TRP A 79 0.46 11.14 -6.24
N LEU A 80 -0.55 10.52 -5.62
CA LEU A 80 -1.70 9.94 -6.31
C LEU A 80 -2.51 11.01 -7.05
N ASN A 81 -2.67 12.23 -6.53
CA ASN A 81 -3.34 13.31 -7.25
C ASN A 81 -2.56 13.79 -8.47
N ALA A 82 -1.23 13.81 -8.38
CA ALA A 82 -0.36 14.11 -9.51
C ALA A 82 -0.39 13.00 -10.57
N GLN A 83 -0.79 11.79 -10.20
CA GLN A 83 -1.09 10.71 -11.13
C GLN A 83 -2.56 10.74 -11.55
N ALA A 84 -2.86 10.36 -12.80
CA ALA A 84 -4.22 10.35 -13.34
C ALA A 84 -4.87 8.95 -13.31
N HIS A 85 -4.62 8.15 -12.26
CA HIS A 85 -5.21 6.81 -12.12
C HIS A 85 -6.73 6.89 -12.01
N ALA A 86 -7.46 6.05 -12.75
CA ALA A 86 -8.92 6.02 -12.71
C ALA A 86 -9.47 5.27 -11.48
N ASP A 87 -8.78 4.19 -11.08
CA ASP A 87 -9.15 3.37 -9.93
C ASP A 87 -8.02 3.32 -8.89
N ILE A 88 -8.38 3.44 -7.61
CA ILE A 88 -7.46 3.30 -6.48
C ILE A 88 -7.99 2.21 -5.55
N PHE A 89 -7.14 1.23 -5.23
CA PHE A 89 -7.48 0.11 -4.37
C PHE A 89 -6.59 0.12 -3.13
N LEU A 90 -7.19 0.23 -1.95
CA LEU A 90 -6.48 0.42 -0.69
C LEU A 90 -6.37 -0.90 0.09
N TRP A 91 -5.14 -1.37 0.28
CA TRP A 91 -4.77 -2.60 1.00
C TRP A 91 -4.02 -2.27 2.29
N CYS A 92 -4.69 -1.60 3.23
CA CYS A 92 -4.13 -1.25 4.54
C CYS A 92 -4.33 -2.36 5.58
N ASP A 93 -3.62 -2.29 6.70
CA ASP A 93 -3.77 -3.29 7.76
C ASP A 93 -5.20 -3.24 8.35
N ASN A 94 -5.70 -4.39 8.77
CA ASN A 94 -6.95 -4.51 9.51
C ASN A 94 -6.72 -4.30 11.02
N ASP A 95 -6.19 -3.13 11.35
CA ASP A 95 -5.99 -2.64 12.71
C ASP A 95 -6.40 -1.17 12.83
N PRO A 96 -6.43 -0.59 14.06
CA PRO A 96 -6.87 0.80 14.25
C PRO A 96 -6.04 1.85 13.52
N THR A 97 -4.77 1.55 13.20
CA THR A 97 -3.91 2.46 12.44
C THR A 97 -4.24 2.38 10.94
N GLY A 98 -4.43 1.18 10.42
CA GLY A 98 -4.88 0.95 9.05
C GLY A 98 -6.30 1.48 8.79
N ASP A 99 -7.21 1.41 9.77
CA ASP A 99 -8.54 2.05 9.75
C ASP A 99 -8.45 3.56 9.49
N LYS A 100 -7.60 4.23 10.28
CA LYS A 100 -7.38 5.68 10.16
C LYS A 100 -6.73 6.03 8.83
N ALA A 101 -5.73 5.26 8.41
CA ALA A 101 -5.05 5.48 7.13
C ALA A 101 -6.00 5.33 5.95
N THR A 102 -6.82 4.28 5.93
CA THR A 102 -7.81 4.02 4.87
C THR A 102 -8.83 5.14 4.79
N THR A 103 -9.44 5.50 5.93
CA THR A 103 -10.44 6.58 6.00
C THR A 103 -9.86 7.91 5.54
N PHE A 104 -8.63 8.21 5.96
CA PHE A 104 -7.93 9.42 5.54
C PHE A 104 -7.68 9.46 4.04
N LEU A 105 -7.17 8.36 3.47
CA LEU A 105 -6.89 8.26 2.03
C LEU A 105 -8.15 8.43 1.20
N ILE A 106 -9.25 7.74 1.55
CA ILE A 106 -10.54 7.86 0.85
C ILE A 106 -11.00 9.32 0.87
N ASN A 107 -11.14 9.91 2.07
CA ASN A 107 -11.66 11.27 2.21
C ASN A 107 -10.80 12.28 1.45
N GLN A 108 -9.47 12.21 1.59
CA GLN A 108 -8.60 13.18 0.93
C GLN A 108 -8.62 13.06 -0.58
N LEU A 109 -8.57 11.85 -1.11
CA LEU A 109 -8.57 11.63 -2.56
C LEU A 109 -9.93 11.99 -3.19
N GLU A 110 -11.05 11.75 -2.49
CA GLU A 110 -12.37 12.20 -2.95
C GLU A 110 -12.48 13.73 -2.99
N ILE A 111 -11.89 14.43 -2.01
CA ILE A 111 -11.94 15.90 -1.92
C ILE A 111 -11.00 16.57 -2.94
N THR A 112 -9.83 15.99 -3.16
CA THR A 112 -8.72 16.68 -3.85
C THR A 112 -8.50 16.21 -5.29
N SER A 113 -9.16 15.14 -5.72
CA SER A 113 -9.00 14.65 -7.08
C SER A 113 -9.67 15.60 -8.09
N ALA A 114 -8.92 15.97 -9.13
CA ALA A 114 -9.44 16.74 -10.27
C ALA A 114 -10.30 15.89 -11.23
N THR A 115 -10.28 14.56 -11.08
CA THR A 115 -11.05 13.62 -11.89
C THR A 115 -11.92 12.74 -11.02
N GLN A 116 -13.04 12.27 -11.55
CA GLN A 116 -13.84 11.27 -10.85
C GLN A 116 -13.08 9.94 -10.87
N ARG A 117 -12.67 9.46 -9.70
CA ARG A 117 -11.94 8.19 -9.50
C ARG A 117 -12.73 7.29 -8.57
N GLN A 118 -12.65 5.98 -8.79
CA GLN A 118 -13.20 5.03 -7.83
C GLN A 118 -12.14 4.70 -6.78
N ILE A 119 -12.50 4.80 -5.51
CA ILE A 119 -11.62 4.46 -4.40
C ILE A 119 -12.26 3.30 -3.64
N LYS A 120 -11.52 2.20 -3.51
CA LYS A 120 -12.04 0.95 -2.96
C LYS A 120 -11.23 0.51 -1.76
N ASP A 121 -11.91 0.35 -0.64
CA ASP A 121 -11.37 -0.33 0.53
C ASP A 121 -11.31 -1.84 0.27
N MET A 122 -10.11 -2.40 0.21
CA MET A 122 -9.90 -3.83 -0.06
C MET A 122 -9.82 -4.68 1.21
N ARG A 123 -9.78 -4.07 2.40
CA ARG A 123 -9.70 -4.76 3.69
C ARG A 123 -10.75 -5.84 3.94
N PRO A 124 -12.00 -5.72 3.43
CA PRO A 124 -12.97 -6.80 3.53
C PRO A 124 -12.53 -8.13 2.90
N HIS A 125 -11.62 -8.13 1.91
CA HIS A 125 -11.16 -9.34 1.20
C HIS A 125 -10.32 -10.27 2.08
N TYR A 126 -9.69 -9.73 3.11
CA TYR A 126 -8.87 -10.46 4.07
C TYR A 126 -9.39 -10.24 5.51
N ARG A 127 -10.72 -10.14 5.63
CA ARG A 127 -11.39 -10.07 6.93
C ARG A 127 -11.04 -11.32 7.74
N GLY A 128 -10.58 -11.12 8.98
CA GLY A 128 -10.10 -12.21 9.85
C GLY A 128 -8.57 -12.38 9.83
N HIS A 129 -7.85 -11.61 9.02
CA HIS A 129 -6.38 -11.57 8.98
C HIS A 129 -5.89 -10.15 9.28
N LYS A 130 -4.68 -10.01 9.83
CA LYS A 130 -4.11 -8.69 10.15
C LYS A 130 -3.84 -7.88 8.87
N ASP A 131 -3.19 -8.49 7.90
CA ASP A 131 -2.78 -7.86 6.65
C ASP A 131 -2.82 -8.88 5.50
N VAL A 132 -2.45 -8.47 4.28
CA VAL A 132 -2.53 -9.32 3.09
C VAL A 132 -1.54 -10.48 3.18
N ASN A 133 -0.36 -10.23 3.75
CA ASN A 133 0.63 -11.26 3.97
C ASN A 133 0.14 -12.34 4.95
N ASP A 134 -0.49 -11.95 6.06
CA ASP A 134 -1.08 -12.91 7.00
C ASP A 134 -2.25 -13.69 6.38
N TRP A 135 -3.05 -13.06 5.52
CA TRP A 135 -4.08 -13.76 4.74
C TRP A 135 -3.49 -14.82 3.82
N TRP A 136 -2.46 -14.48 3.05
CA TRP A 136 -1.79 -15.43 2.16
C TRP A 136 -1.17 -16.61 2.92
N LEU A 137 -0.63 -16.36 4.12
CA LEU A 137 -0.06 -17.39 4.99
C LEU A 137 -1.12 -18.19 5.78
N GLY A 138 -2.40 -17.87 5.67
CA GLY A 138 -3.47 -18.52 6.43
C GLY A 138 -3.43 -18.22 7.93
N LYS A 139 -2.78 -17.13 8.35
CA LYS A 139 -2.64 -16.74 9.76
C LYS A 139 -3.85 -15.95 10.23
N ALA A 140 -4.59 -16.48 11.21
CA ALA A 140 -5.69 -15.77 11.81
C ALA A 140 -5.22 -14.50 12.53
N ARG A 141 -6.05 -13.45 12.50
CA ARG A 141 -5.82 -12.20 13.23
C ARG A 141 -5.77 -12.50 14.72
N PRO A 142 -4.75 -12.02 15.45
CA PRO A 142 -4.74 -12.14 16.90
C PRO A 142 -5.92 -11.38 17.50
N PRO A 143 -6.43 -11.80 18.67
CA PRO A 143 -7.44 -11.03 19.39
C PRO A 143 -6.92 -9.62 19.67
N SER A 144 -7.77 -8.61 19.47
CA SER A 144 -7.43 -7.23 19.83
C SER A 144 -7.08 -7.16 21.32
N PRO A 145 -6.00 -6.46 21.70
CA PRO A 145 -5.69 -6.21 23.11
C PRO A 145 -6.77 -5.37 23.80
#